data_AF-A0A811U5U1-F1
#
_entry.id   AF-A0A811U5U1-F1
#
_cell.length_a   1.000
_cell.length_b   1.000
_cell.length_c   1.000
_cell.angle_alpha   90.00
_cell.angle_beta   90.00
_cell.angle_gamma   90.00
#
_symmetry.space_group_name_H-M   'P 1'
#
loop_
_entity.id
_entity.type
_entity.pdbx_description
1 polymer ?
#
loop_
_entity_poly.entity_id
_entity_poly.type
_entity_poly.pdbx_seq_one_letter_code
_entity_poly.pdbx_strand_id
1 'polypeptide(L)'
;MSNLPSPSPSPVAGTISGFGTRDSRQLAKISVYTQELSTQNEFAPRVTATCKSGTMNIKVKFNGPYTGAVHARDHRNAACMAMGDGSDAVGFSINLLAKQGASDYCGVLVSNVSGANVS
;
A
#
# COMPACT_ATOMS: atom_id res chain seq x y z
N MET A 1 11.28 -24.73 -33.93
CA MET A 1 10.34 -24.20 -32.93
C MET A 1 10.42 -22.69 -33.00
N SER A 2 9.59 -22.09 -33.84
CA SER A 2 9.67 -20.67 -34.21
C SER A 2 8.64 -19.90 -33.38
N ASN A 3 9.10 -19.09 -32.43
CA ASN A 3 8.22 -18.24 -31.62
C ASN A 3 7.69 -17.09 -32.49
N LEU A 4 6.38 -17.04 -32.67
CA LEU A 4 5.68 -15.89 -33.27
C LEU A 4 5.65 -14.72 -32.27
N PRO A 5 5.84 -13.46 -32.72
CA PRO A 5 5.62 -12.29 -31.89
C PRO A 5 4.11 -12.07 -31.65
N SER A 6 3.76 -11.79 -30.40
CA SER A 6 2.40 -11.49 -29.91
C SER A 6 1.81 -10.26 -30.60
N PRO A 7 0.47 -10.21 -30.85
CA PRO A 7 -0.15 -9.08 -31.52
C PRO A 7 -0.18 -7.83 -30.64
N SER A 8 0.27 -6.71 -31.19
CA SER A 8 0.16 -5.38 -30.59
C SER A 8 -1.32 -4.95 -30.47
N PRO A 9 -1.78 -4.39 -29.34
CA PRO A 9 -3.15 -3.90 -29.22
C PRO A 9 -3.37 -2.64 -30.07
N SER A 10 -4.39 -2.68 -30.92
CA SER A 10 -4.84 -1.55 -31.73
C SER A 10 -5.51 -0.48 -30.85
N PRO A 11 -5.24 0.82 -31.05
CA PRO A 11 -5.91 1.87 -30.30
C PRO A 11 -7.35 2.06 -30.79
N VAL A 12 -8.32 1.91 -29.88
CA VAL A 12 -9.72 2.30 -30.12
C VAL A 12 -9.86 3.79 -29.80
N ALA A 13 -9.98 4.61 -30.83
CA ALA A 13 -10.17 6.05 -30.68
C ALA A 13 -11.60 6.38 -30.24
N GLY A 14 -11.80 6.74 -28.98
CA GLY A 14 -13.04 7.34 -28.48
C GLY A 14 -12.99 8.87 -28.58
N THR A 15 -13.88 9.49 -29.35
CA THR A 15 -13.99 10.94 -29.49
C THR A 15 -15.00 11.47 -28.48
N ILE A 16 -14.56 12.23 -27.46
CA ILE A 16 -15.46 13.01 -26.60
C ILE A 16 -15.41 14.48 -27.05
N SER A 17 -16.56 14.99 -27.48
CA SER A 17 -16.73 16.37 -27.95
C SER A 17 -17.00 17.31 -26.76
N GLY A 18 -15.98 18.07 -26.34
CA GLY A 18 -16.14 19.16 -25.37
C GLY A 18 -16.34 20.50 -26.09
N PHE A 19 -17.46 21.18 -25.81
CA PHE A 19 -17.69 22.57 -26.23
C PHE A 19 -16.83 23.52 -25.37
N GLY A 20 -15.96 24.31 -26.01
CA GLY A 20 -15.13 25.33 -25.37
C GLY A 20 -14.84 26.46 -26.34
N THR A 21 -15.02 27.69 -25.87
CA THR A 21 -15.12 28.96 -26.62
C THR A 21 -13.83 29.39 -27.35
N ARG A 22 -14.02 30.16 -28.44
CA ARG A 22 -13.01 30.68 -29.38
C ARG A 22 -11.85 31.44 -28.68
N ASP A 23 -10.65 30.88 -28.69
CA ASP A 23 -9.37 31.62 -28.69
C ASP A 23 -8.25 30.75 -29.33
N SER A 24 -7.40 31.39 -30.14
CA SER A 24 -6.47 30.80 -31.13
C SER A 24 -5.15 30.29 -30.55
N ARG A 25 -5.17 29.61 -29.40
CA ARG A 25 -3.96 29.03 -28.78
C ARG A 25 -4.00 27.51 -28.78
N GLN A 26 -3.20 26.94 -29.68
CA GLN A 26 -2.68 25.57 -29.70
C GLN A 26 -3.35 24.59 -28.71
N LEU A 27 -4.35 23.85 -29.20
CA LEU A 27 -4.92 22.69 -28.53
C LEU A 27 -3.85 21.59 -28.44
N ALA A 28 -3.02 21.64 -27.40
CA ALA A 28 -2.23 20.50 -26.98
C ALA A 28 -3.23 19.40 -26.57
N LYS A 29 -3.42 18.41 -27.43
CA LYS A 29 -4.17 17.19 -27.10
C LYS A 29 -3.36 16.43 -26.06
N ILE A 30 -3.67 16.62 -24.78
CA ILE A 30 -3.16 15.77 -23.71
C ILE A 30 -3.78 14.39 -23.92
N SER A 31 -2.99 13.44 -24.41
CA SER A 31 -3.38 12.03 -24.43
C SER A 31 -3.18 11.47 -23.02
N VAL A 32 -4.27 11.38 -22.26
CA VAL A 32 -4.28 10.68 -20.97
C VAL A 32 -4.45 9.19 -21.28
N TYR A 33 -3.40 8.42 -21.05
CA TYR A 33 -3.48 6.96 -21.08
C TYR A 33 -3.90 6.48 -19.70
N THR A 34 -5.14 6.00 -19.57
CA THR A 34 -5.49 5.15 -18.43
C THR A 34 -4.87 3.79 -18.69
N GLN A 35 -3.85 3.44 -17.91
CA GLN A 35 -3.37 2.07 -17.87
C GLN A 35 -4.47 1.25 -17.21
N GLU A 36 -5.06 0.34 -17.98
CA GLU A 36 -5.95 -0.71 -17.47
C GLU A 36 -5.07 -1.55 -16.53
N LEU A 37 -5.18 -1.26 -15.22
CA LEU A 37 -4.43 -1.96 -14.19
C LEU A 37 -4.97 -3.39 -14.18
N SER A 38 -4.28 -4.28 -14.90
CA SER A 38 -4.58 -5.71 -14.90
C SER A 38 -4.85 -6.16 -13.48
N THR A 39 -6.05 -6.66 -13.23
CA THR A 39 -6.55 -7.20 -11.95
C THR A 39 -5.76 -8.43 -11.44
N GLN A 40 -4.58 -8.70 -11.99
CA GLN A 40 -3.77 -9.89 -11.74
C GLN A 40 -2.96 -9.84 -10.44
N ASN A 41 -3.00 -8.74 -9.70
CA ASN A 41 -2.41 -8.70 -8.37
C ASN A 41 -3.23 -7.77 -7.46
N GLU A 42 -4.40 -8.25 -7.05
CA GLU A 42 -5.17 -7.61 -5.99
C GLU A 42 -4.25 -7.34 -4.79
N PHE A 43 -4.14 -6.07 -4.39
CA PHE A 43 -3.28 -5.65 -3.29
C PHE A 43 -3.91 -6.12 -1.96
N ALA A 44 -3.67 -7.40 -1.65
CA ALA A 44 -4.19 -8.08 -0.48
C ALA A 44 -3.02 -8.63 0.36
N PRO A 45 -2.28 -7.76 1.08
CA PRO A 45 -1.16 -8.18 1.91
C PRO A 45 -1.63 -9.05 3.08
N ARG A 46 -0.91 -10.14 3.35
CA ARG A 46 -1.14 -11.00 4.51
C ARG A 46 -0.29 -10.53 5.67
N VAL A 47 -0.93 -10.17 6.77
CA VAL A 47 -0.24 -9.69 7.98
C VAL A 47 -0.21 -10.80 9.02
N THR A 48 0.97 -11.06 9.58
CA THR A 48 1.16 -11.92 10.74
C THR A 48 1.81 -11.12 11.85
N ALA A 49 1.20 -11.12 13.03
CA ALA A 49 1.71 -10.43 14.21
C ALA A 49 1.95 -11.44 15.33
N THR A 50 3.10 -11.35 16.00
CA THR A 50 3.45 -12.21 17.14
C THR A 50 3.91 -11.36 18.31
N CYS A 51 3.21 -11.48 19.44
CA CYS A 51 3.52 -10.75 20.66
C CYS A 51 4.43 -11.59 21.56
N LYS A 52 5.60 -11.07 21.93
CA LYS A 52 6.51 -11.71 22.88
C LYS A 52 7.14 -10.65 23.77
N SER A 53 7.00 -10.83 25.09
CA SER A 53 7.65 -9.99 26.11
C SER A 53 7.44 -8.48 25.91
N GLY A 54 6.22 -8.05 25.59
CA GLY A 54 5.90 -6.63 25.38
C GLY A 54 6.32 -6.05 24.03
N THR A 55 6.86 -6.87 23.11
CA THR A 55 7.15 -6.46 21.73
C THR A 55 6.27 -7.26 20.76
N MET A 56 5.70 -6.58 19.77
CA MET A 56 4.96 -7.21 18.68
C MET A 56 5.84 -7.23 17.44
N ASN A 57 6.14 -8.43 16.94
CA ASN A 57 6.83 -8.64 15.68
C ASN A 57 5.78 -8.74 14.58
N ILE A 58 5.86 -7.88 13.58
CA ILE A 58 4.89 -7.78 12.49
C ILE A 58 5.60 -8.17 11.20
N LYS A 59 5.01 -9.11 10.46
CA LYS A 59 5.44 -9.52 9.13
C LYS A 59 4.30 -9.33 8.16
N VAL A 60 4.54 -8.54 7.12
CA VAL A 60 3.61 -8.29 6.03
C VAL A 60 4.13 -9.02 4.80
N LYS A 61 3.35 -9.96 4.27
CA LYS A 61 3.64 -10.74 3.07
C LYS A 61 2.80 -10.19 1.92
N PHE A 62 3.44 -9.87 0.82
CA PHE A 62 2.83 -9.39 -0.41
C PHE A 62 2.77 -10.51 -1.45
N ASN A 63 1.93 -10.34 -2.47
CA ASN A 63 1.82 -11.29 -3.58
C ASN A 63 2.92 -11.10 -4.65
N GLY A 64 3.81 -10.12 -4.47
CA GLY A 64 4.94 -9.83 -5.34
C GLY A 64 5.90 -8.83 -4.69
N PRO A 65 6.97 -8.42 -5.41
CA PRO A 65 7.92 -7.42 -4.96
C PRO A 65 7.25 -6.15 -4.46
N TYR A 66 7.63 -5.68 -3.27
CA TYR A 66 7.09 -4.47 -2.68
C TYR A 66 8.19 -3.46 -2.33
N THR A 67 8.07 -2.26 -2.89
CA THR A 67 8.95 -1.11 -2.63
C THR A 67 8.10 0.07 -2.16
N GLY A 68 7.78 0.08 -0.88
CA GLY A 68 6.94 1.11 -0.26
C GLY A 68 7.10 1.14 1.26
N ALA A 69 6.45 2.09 1.91
CA ALA A 69 6.49 2.21 3.36
C ALA A 69 5.37 1.41 4.03
N VAL A 70 5.73 0.56 4.98
CA VAL A 70 4.79 -0.12 5.89
C VAL A 70 4.95 0.50 7.27
N HIS A 71 3.91 1.11 7.80
CA HIS A 71 3.97 1.79 9.09
C HIS A 71 2.74 1.51 9.96
N ALA A 72 2.89 1.68 11.27
CA ALA A 72 1.78 1.68 12.21
C ALA A 72 0.84 2.87 11.94
N ARG A 73 -0.44 2.73 12.30
CA ARG A 73 -1.45 3.76 12.04
C ARG A 73 -1.03 5.10 12.65
N ASP A 74 -1.00 6.15 11.83
CA ASP A 74 -0.65 7.52 12.19
C ASP A 74 0.76 7.75 12.79
N HIS A 75 1.63 6.74 12.81
CA HIS A 75 2.99 6.81 13.37
C HIS A 75 4.03 6.45 12.31
N ARG A 76 4.58 7.47 11.63
CA ARG A 76 5.52 7.33 10.50
C ARG A 76 7.00 7.55 10.89
N ASN A 77 7.38 7.14 12.10
CA ASN A 77 8.76 7.25 12.56
C ASN A 77 9.53 5.94 12.30
N ALA A 78 10.86 5.96 12.47
CA ALA A 78 11.70 4.80 12.22
C ALA A 78 11.43 3.60 13.14
N ALA A 79 10.87 3.82 14.34
CA ALA A 79 10.53 2.74 15.27
C ALA A 79 9.23 2.01 14.88
N CYS A 80 8.36 2.68 14.13
CA CYS A 80 7.01 2.20 13.80
C CYS A 80 6.82 1.94 12.30
N MET A 81 7.90 1.98 11.51
CA MET A 81 7.87 1.84 10.06
C MET A 81 9.05 1.02 9.54
N ALA A 82 8.82 0.30 8.46
CA ALA A 82 9.87 -0.29 7.63
C ALA A 82 9.60 -0.01 6.14
N MET A 83 10.69 0.06 5.38
CA MET A 83 10.65 0.19 3.93
C MET A 83 10.79 -1.18 3.28
N GLY A 84 9.98 -1.44 2.26
CA GLY A 84 10.18 -2.57 1.36
C GLY A 84 11.41 -2.38 0.50
N ASP A 85 12.20 -3.43 0.38
CA ASP A 85 13.47 -3.50 -0.36
C ASP A 85 13.31 -4.19 -1.72
N GLY A 86 12.07 -4.41 -2.18
CA GLY A 86 11.78 -5.21 -3.38
C GLY A 86 11.54 -6.69 -3.08
N SER A 87 11.69 -7.14 -1.84
CA SER A 87 11.25 -8.46 -1.41
C SER A 87 9.71 -8.57 -1.40
N ASP A 88 9.21 -9.80 -1.29
CA ASP A 88 7.79 -10.09 -1.13
C ASP A 88 7.31 -10.01 0.33
N ALA A 89 8.18 -9.57 1.25
CA ALA A 89 7.87 -9.47 2.66
C ALA A 89 8.57 -8.28 3.30
N VAL A 90 7.88 -7.63 4.24
CA VAL A 90 8.43 -6.57 5.09
C VAL A 90 8.19 -6.95 6.55
N GLY A 91 9.25 -6.88 7.36
CA GLY A 91 9.21 -7.17 8.78
C GLY A 91 9.60 -5.95 9.60
N PHE A 92 8.85 -5.68 10.67
CA PHE A 92 9.21 -4.66 11.67
C PHE A 92 8.63 -5.04 13.04
N SER A 93 9.13 -4.41 14.09
CA SER A 93 8.67 -4.67 15.46
C SER A 93 8.25 -3.39 16.14
N ILE A 94 7.21 -3.46 16.96
CA ILE A 94 6.72 -2.32 17.74
C ILE A 94 6.69 -2.67 19.23
N ASN A 95 6.99 -1.69 20.07
CA ASN A 95 6.91 -1.82 21.51
C ASN A 95 5.46 -1.61 21.98
N LEU A 96 4.87 -2.64 22.60
CA LEU A 96 3.51 -2.59 23.14
C LEU A 96 3.43 -1.90 24.51
N LEU A 97 4.58 -1.76 25.18
CA LEU A 97 4.70 -1.17 26.52
C LEU A 97 5.18 0.28 26.48
N ALA A 98 5.48 0.81 25.29
CA ALA A 98 5.88 2.20 25.12
C ALA A 98 4.78 3.15 25.61
N LYS A 99 5.16 4.17 26.38
CA LYS A 99 4.24 5.19 26.89
C LYS A 99 4.02 6.28 25.85
N GLN A 100 2.83 6.90 25.86
CA GLN A 100 2.57 8.08 25.04
C GLN A 100 3.62 9.16 25.32
N GLY A 101 4.20 9.71 24.25
CA GLY A 101 5.29 10.68 24.32
C GLY A 101 6.70 10.07 24.19
N ALA A 102 6.86 8.75 24.29
CA ALA A 102 8.12 8.09 23.98
C ALA A 102 8.33 7.97 22.46
N SER A 103 9.59 7.96 22.00
CA SER A 103 9.93 7.89 20.57
C SER A 103 9.56 6.55 19.92
N ASP A 104 9.43 5.50 20.73
CA ASP A 104 9.05 4.13 20.33
C ASP A 104 7.56 3.84 20.52
N TYR A 105 6.76 4.86 20.86
CA TYR A 105 5.31 4.75 20.90
C TYR A 105 4.72 4.72 19.48
N CYS A 106 4.03 3.63 19.14
CA CYS A 106 3.46 3.40 17.81
C CYS A 106 1.92 3.47 17.78
N GLY A 107 1.30 4.21 18.71
CA GLY A 107 -0.16 4.37 18.75
C GLY A 107 -0.92 3.14 19.24
N VAL A 108 -0.27 2.27 20.02
CA VAL A 108 -0.87 1.03 20.53
C VAL A 108 -2.01 1.36 21.50
N LEU A 109 -3.23 0.95 21.15
CA LEU A 109 -4.40 1.06 22.01
C LEU A 109 -4.52 -0.21 22.85
N VAL A 110 -4.42 -0.07 24.18
CA VAL A 110 -4.65 -1.18 25.11
C VAL A 110 -6.10 -1.14 25.57
N SER A 111 -6.94 -2.01 25.02
CA SER A 111 -8.27 -2.22 25.55
C SER A 111 -8.17 -3.04 26.84
N ASN A 112 -8.36 -2.40 27.99
CA ASN A 112 -8.50 -3.09 29.25
C ASN A 112 -9.90 -3.72 29.34
N VAL A 113 -10.12 -4.82 28.63
CA VAL A 113 -11.23 -5.72 28.92
C VAL A 113 -10.77 -6.69 30.00
N SER A 114 -10.72 -6.24 31.25
CA SER A 114 -10.84 -7.18 32.36
C SER A 114 -12.12 -7.96 32.10
N GLY A 115 -12.03 -9.28 31.90
CA GLY A 115 -13.15 -10.14 31.52
C GLY A 115 -14.27 -10.16 32.56
N ALA A 116 -15.05 -9.09 32.65
CA ALA A 116 -16.38 -9.10 33.19
C ALA A 116 -17.28 -9.63 32.08
N ASN A 117 -17.28 -10.96 31.95
CA ASN A 117 -18.43 -11.65 31.39
C ASN A 117 -19.58 -11.38 32.38
N VAL A 118 -20.29 -10.27 32.20
CA VAL A 118 -21.53 -9.98 32.93
C VAL A 118 -22.59 -10.83 32.26
N SER A 119 -22.73 -12.06 32.76
CA SER A 119 -23.89 -12.94 32.55
C SER A 119 -24.75 -12.88 33.81
#